data_AF-A0A368V3R7-F1
#
_entry.id   AF-A0A368V3R7-F1
#
_cell.length_a   1.000
_cell.length_b   1.000
_cell.length_c   1.000
_cell.angle_alpha   90.00
_cell.angle_beta   90.00
_cell.angle_gamma   90.00
#
_symmetry.space_group_name_H-M   'P 1'
#
loop_
_entity.id
_entity.type
_entity.pdbx_description
1 polymer ?
#
loop_
_entity_poly.entity_id
_entity_poly.type
_entity_poly.pdbx_seq_one_letter_code
_entity_poly.pdbx_strand_id
1 'polypeptide(L)'
;MKVLFLCTANSARSLLAEAIMRQFADPEDVIASAGTAPAQINPAVISTLSAMNIDTSGLRAKHLDEFADSRFDYVISLCDRARHECQSDYSGSQFIAWDFPDPASNNDSQAFQRTAQELSERIRMFLLIQRKRAGQAHLFNRPEELFKVLADPLRLTMICILASGTERCVCDLVELTGMSQPKVSRHLAQLRDYGLLLDRKDQRWVYYRLNPALPDWMKKVIAATADYNPQLAVAQHSACVTNATPEEEV
;
A
#
# COMPACT_ATOMS: atom_id res chain seq x y z
N MET A 1 -3.68 3.95 -11.60
CA MET A 1 -4.96 3.23 -11.58
C MET A 1 -6.00 4.04 -10.83
N LYS A 2 -7.22 4.16 -11.35
CA LYS A 2 -8.33 4.89 -10.71
C LYS A 2 -9.43 3.93 -10.28
N VAL A 3 -9.73 3.87 -8.98
CA VAL A 3 -10.73 2.98 -8.41
C VAL A 3 -11.76 3.74 -7.58
N LEU A 4 -13.03 3.46 -7.84
CA LEU A 4 -14.17 4.01 -7.09
C LEU A 4 -14.91 2.90 -6.35
N PHE A 5 -14.98 2.99 -5.02
CA PHE A 5 -15.82 2.12 -4.20
C PHE A 5 -17.21 2.73 -3.98
N LEU A 6 -18.25 1.97 -4.28
CA LEU A 6 -19.64 2.41 -4.16
C LEU A 6 -20.37 1.66 -3.06
N CYS A 7 -21.08 2.41 -2.22
CA CYS A 7 -22.18 1.85 -1.43
C CYS A 7 -23.29 2.90 -1.32
N THR A 8 -24.49 2.53 -0.86
CA THR A 8 -25.62 3.48 -0.82
C THR A 8 -25.31 4.71 0.04
N ALA A 9 -24.88 4.52 1.28
CA ALA A 9 -24.75 5.61 2.26
C ALA A 9 -23.37 6.24 2.37
N ASN A 10 -22.33 5.67 1.74
CA ASN A 10 -20.93 6.04 1.91
C ASN A 10 -20.52 6.34 3.37
N SER A 11 -21.02 5.54 4.31
CA SER A 11 -20.85 5.76 5.76
C SER A 11 -19.99 4.70 6.44
N ALA A 12 -19.85 3.52 5.84
CA ALA A 12 -19.14 2.37 6.42
C ALA A 12 -18.27 1.62 5.40
N ARG A 13 -18.84 0.64 4.69
CA ARG A 13 -18.12 -0.30 3.80
C ARG A 13 -17.18 0.38 2.80
N SER A 14 -17.67 1.39 2.06
CA SER A 14 -16.87 2.02 1.01
C SER A 14 -15.80 2.97 1.54
N LEU A 15 -15.99 3.56 2.73
CA LEU A 15 -14.94 4.32 3.42
C LEU A 15 -13.85 3.40 3.99
N LEU A 16 -14.23 2.25 4.57
CA LEU A 16 -13.27 1.22 4.97
C LEU A 16 -12.44 0.77 3.77
N ALA A 17 -13.11 0.46 2.64
CA ALA A 17 -12.45 0.01 1.43
C ALA A 17 -11.49 1.07 0.84
N GLU A 18 -11.91 2.33 0.77
CA GLU A 18 -11.08 3.45 0.32
C GLU A 18 -9.82 3.59 1.19
N ALA A 19 -9.97 3.65 2.51
CA ALA A 19 -8.86 3.80 3.44
C ALA A 19 -7.88 2.62 3.39
N ILE A 20 -8.39 1.39 3.37
CA ILE A 20 -7.58 0.18 3.28
C ILE A 20 -6.82 0.16 1.95
N MET A 21 -7.48 0.43 0.83
CA MET A 21 -6.83 0.38 -0.48
C MET A 21 -5.78 1.47 -0.68
N ARG A 22 -5.99 2.67 -0.11
CA ARG A 22 -4.99 3.76 -0.13
C ARG A 22 -3.63 3.34 0.46
N GLN A 23 -3.60 2.39 1.40
CA GLN A 23 -2.34 1.88 1.96
C GLN A 23 -1.46 1.14 0.95
N PHE A 24 -2.10 0.61 -0.09
CA PHE A 24 -1.46 -0.23 -1.11
C PHE A 24 -1.34 0.46 -2.47
N ALA A 25 -1.94 1.64 -2.59
CA ALA A 25 -2.00 2.45 -3.79
C ALA A 25 -0.67 3.20 -4.02
N ASP A 26 -0.27 3.30 -5.26
CA ASP A 26 0.88 4.12 -5.66
C ASP A 26 0.48 5.62 -5.66
N PRO A 27 1.42 6.59 -5.57
CA PRO A 27 1.07 8.01 -5.51
C PRO A 27 0.27 8.54 -6.71
N GLU A 28 0.35 7.85 -7.86
CA GLU A 28 -0.37 8.17 -9.09
C GLU A 28 -1.77 7.52 -9.14
N ASP A 29 -2.08 6.62 -8.21
CA ASP A 29 -3.38 5.97 -8.12
C ASP A 29 -4.41 6.90 -7.48
N VAL A 30 -5.63 6.88 -8.00
CA VAL A 30 -6.76 7.63 -7.46
C VAL A 30 -7.73 6.64 -6.82
N ILE A 31 -7.75 6.60 -5.49
CA ILE A 31 -8.66 5.76 -4.72
C ILE A 31 -9.73 6.63 -4.08
N ALA A 32 -10.97 6.42 -4.49
CA ALA A 32 -12.12 7.16 -4.00
C ALA A 32 -13.25 6.22 -3.56
N SER A 33 -14.14 6.73 -2.72
CA SER A 33 -15.46 6.17 -2.48
C SER A 33 -16.56 7.21 -2.60
N ALA A 34 -17.77 6.74 -2.88
CA ALA A 34 -18.98 7.56 -2.96
C ALA A 34 -20.23 6.75 -2.62
N GLY A 35 -21.36 7.44 -2.52
CA GLY A 35 -22.67 6.81 -2.43
C GLY A 35 -23.79 7.59 -3.09
N THR A 36 -24.89 6.88 -3.33
CA THR A 36 -26.11 7.40 -3.97
C THR A 36 -27.00 8.19 -3.02
N ALA A 37 -26.86 7.97 -1.71
CA ALA A 37 -27.53 8.73 -0.66
C ALA A 37 -26.62 8.86 0.57
N PRO A 38 -25.55 9.68 0.51
CA PRO A 38 -24.54 9.79 1.56
C PRO A 38 -25.13 10.16 2.92
N ALA A 39 -24.62 9.51 3.96
CA ALA A 39 -24.94 9.77 5.36
C ALA A 39 -23.67 10.17 6.12
N GLN A 40 -23.81 10.52 7.41
CA GLN A 40 -22.65 10.76 8.26
C GLN A 40 -21.77 9.50 8.38
N ILE A 41 -20.46 9.71 8.48
CA ILE A 41 -19.49 8.62 8.69
C ILE A 41 -19.87 7.90 9.99
N ASN A 42 -19.95 6.57 9.94
CA ASN A 42 -20.15 5.80 11.15
C ASN A 42 -18.88 5.86 12.01
N PRO A 43 -18.95 6.27 13.29
CA PRO A 43 -17.77 6.39 14.15
C PRO A 43 -16.96 5.08 14.28
N ALA A 44 -17.62 3.93 14.15
CA ALA A 44 -16.96 2.61 14.19
C ALA A 44 -15.97 2.40 13.02
N VAL A 45 -16.11 3.13 11.92
CA VAL A 45 -15.13 3.14 10.83
C VAL A 45 -13.80 3.70 11.31
N ILE A 46 -13.84 4.88 11.94
CA ILE A 46 -12.63 5.57 12.40
C ILE A 46 -11.93 4.75 13.49
N SER A 47 -12.69 4.19 14.44
CA SER A 47 -12.11 3.32 15.47
C SER A 47 -11.50 2.04 14.90
N THR A 48 -12.15 1.41 13.92
CA THR A 48 -11.64 0.19 13.26
C THR A 48 -10.36 0.48 12.48
N LEU A 49 -10.34 1.54 11.68
CA LEU A 49 -9.15 1.94 10.90
C LEU A 49 -7.99 2.34 11.82
N SER A 50 -8.27 3.08 12.89
CA SER A 50 -7.25 3.46 13.89
C SER A 50 -6.65 2.24 14.58
N ALA A 51 -7.47 1.25 14.96
CA ALA A 51 -7.00 -0.01 15.55
C ALA A 51 -6.11 -0.82 14.59
N MET A 52 -6.27 -0.63 13.28
CA MET A 52 -5.44 -1.23 12.22
C MET A 52 -4.23 -0.36 11.84
N ASN A 53 -4.01 0.78 12.51
CA ASN A 53 -2.99 1.79 12.16
C ASN A 53 -3.13 2.31 10.71
N ILE A 54 -4.37 2.52 10.26
CA ILE A 54 -4.68 3.07 8.94
C ILE A 54 -4.99 4.55 9.06
N ASP A 55 -4.34 5.36 8.22
CA ASP A 55 -4.60 6.79 8.15
C ASP A 55 -6.06 7.06 7.74
N THR A 56 -6.71 7.94 8.50
CA THR A 56 -8.12 8.34 8.30
C THR A 56 -8.24 9.77 7.80
N SER A 57 -7.11 10.44 7.58
CA SER A 57 -7.06 11.85 7.16
C SER A 57 -7.82 12.06 5.85
N GLY A 58 -8.70 13.06 5.85
CA GLY A 58 -9.51 13.43 4.68
C GLY A 58 -10.61 12.44 4.31
N LEU A 59 -10.90 11.41 5.12
CA LEU A 59 -12.09 10.59 4.93
C LEU A 59 -13.35 11.40 5.19
N ARG A 60 -14.25 11.37 4.22
CA ARG A 60 -15.58 11.97 4.32
C ARG A 60 -16.57 11.23 3.43
N ALA A 61 -17.85 11.26 3.83
CA ALA A 61 -18.92 10.81 2.97
C ALA A 61 -19.07 11.77 1.77
N LYS A 62 -19.23 11.20 0.57
CA LYS A 62 -19.24 11.87 -0.73
C LYS A 62 -20.41 11.38 -1.56
N HIS A 63 -21.07 12.32 -2.26
CA HIS A 63 -22.09 11.96 -3.24
C HIS A 63 -21.45 11.51 -4.55
N LEU A 64 -22.14 10.64 -5.30
CA LEU A 64 -21.68 10.17 -6.60
C LEU A 64 -21.45 11.32 -7.60
N ASP A 65 -22.32 12.33 -7.57
CA ASP A 65 -22.26 13.53 -8.43
C ASP A 65 -20.93 14.30 -8.34
N GLU A 66 -20.22 14.21 -7.20
CA GLU A 66 -18.87 14.79 -7.07
C GLU A 66 -17.87 14.19 -8.08
N PHE A 67 -18.21 13.03 -8.65
CA PHE A 67 -17.41 12.27 -9.58
C PHE A 67 -18.03 12.16 -10.97
N ALA A 68 -19.06 12.95 -11.30
CA ALA A 68 -19.75 12.88 -12.59
C ALA A 68 -18.80 13.05 -13.80
N ASP A 69 -17.80 13.92 -13.68
CA ASP A 69 -16.79 14.15 -14.72
C ASP A 69 -15.54 13.27 -14.58
N SER A 70 -15.49 12.42 -13.57
CA SER A 70 -14.34 11.55 -13.29
C SER A 70 -14.48 10.19 -13.95
N ARG A 71 -13.46 9.80 -14.73
CA ARG A 71 -13.35 8.45 -15.27
C ARG A 71 -12.56 7.56 -14.32
N PHE A 72 -13.08 6.37 -14.05
CA PHE A 72 -12.43 5.33 -13.26
C PHE A 72 -12.12 4.11 -14.11
N ASP A 73 -10.99 3.46 -13.84
CA ASP A 73 -10.64 2.19 -14.48
C ASP A 73 -11.51 1.06 -13.90
N TYR A 74 -11.73 1.10 -12.58
CA TYR A 74 -12.54 0.13 -11.84
C TYR A 74 -13.58 0.81 -10.97
N VAL A 75 -14.80 0.27 -10.99
CA VAL A 75 -15.89 0.68 -10.10
C VAL A 75 -16.34 -0.55 -9.34
N ILE A 76 -16.20 -0.51 -8.01
CA ILE A 76 -16.44 -1.66 -7.13
C ILE A 76 -17.62 -1.34 -6.23
N SER A 77 -18.77 -1.97 -6.51
CA SER A 77 -19.94 -1.91 -5.65
C SER A 77 -19.80 -2.84 -4.45
N LEU A 78 -20.16 -2.35 -3.27
CA LEU A 78 -20.08 -3.07 -2.00
C LEU A 78 -21.45 -3.47 -1.42
N CYS A 79 -22.51 -3.15 -2.14
CA CYS A 79 -23.88 -3.56 -1.84
C CYS A 79 -24.71 -3.69 -3.13
N ASP A 80 -25.69 -4.60 -3.08
CA ASP A 80 -26.62 -4.86 -4.19
C ASP A 80 -27.35 -3.61 -4.67
N ARG A 81 -27.74 -2.73 -3.75
CA ARG A 81 -28.48 -1.52 -4.10
C ARG A 81 -27.64 -0.56 -4.95
N ALA A 82 -26.41 -0.27 -4.53
CA ALA A 82 -25.50 0.58 -5.31
C ALA A 82 -25.12 -0.07 -6.65
N ARG A 83 -25.06 -1.40 -6.71
CA ARG A 83 -24.90 -2.12 -7.98
C ARG A 83 -26.04 -1.81 -8.95
N HIS A 84 -27.29 -1.99 -8.53
CA HIS A 84 -28.44 -1.77 -9.40
C HIS A 84 -28.60 -0.30 -9.81
N GLU A 85 -28.33 0.63 -8.89
CA GLU A 85 -28.48 2.07 -9.13
C GLU A 85 -27.38 2.64 -10.06
N CYS A 86 -26.15 2.12 -10.01
CA CYS A 86 -25.00 2.76 -10.68
C CYS A 86 -24.44 2.00 -11.90
N GLN A 87 -24.80 0.73 -12.11
CA GLN A 87 -24.10 -0.10 -13.12
C GLN A 87 -24.24 0.43 -14.55
N SER A 88 -25.36 1.06 -14.91
CA SER A 88 -25.57 1.69 -16.22
C SER A 88 -24.63 2.87 -16.48
N ASP A 89 -24.41 3.68 -15.44
CA ASP A 89 -23.73 4.97 -15.53
C ASP A 89 -22.21 4.80 -15.69
N TYR A 90 -21.69 3.62 -15.31
CA TYR A 90 -20.28 3.25 -15.40
C TYR A 90 -19.99 2.17 -16.43
N SER A 91 -20.78 2.09 -17.50
CA SER A 91 -20.61 1.10 -18.58
C SER A 91 -19.24 1.13 -19.29
N GLY A 92 -18.52 2.25 -19.22
CA GLY A 92 -17.15 2.40 -19.74
C GLY A 92 -16.03 1.93 -18.79
N SER A 93 -16.37 1.53 -17.56
CA SER A 93 -15.43 1.09 -16.53
C SER A 93 -15.53 -0.41 -16.26
N GLN A 94 -14.50 -1.01 -15.68
CA GLN A 94 -14.59 -2.39 -15.19
C GLN A 94 -15.42 -2.41 -13.90
N PHE A 95 -16.70 -2.78 -14.02
CA PHE A 95 -17.62 -2.83 -12.89
C PHE A 95 -17.54 -4.18 -12.17
N ILE A 96 -17.30 -4.16 -10.85
CA ILE A 96 -17.16 -5.34 -10.00
C ILE A 96 -18.14 -5.22 -8.83
N ALA A 97 -18.74 -6.35 -8.41
CA ALA A 97 -19.60 -6.42 -7.24
C ALA A 97 -18.96 -7.30 -6.18
N TRP A 98 -18.72 -6.72 -5.00
CA TRP A 98 -18.31 -7.43 -3.79
C TRP A 98 -19.37 -7.23 -2.73
N ASP A 99 -20.28 -8.18 -2.60
CA ASP A 99 -21.32 -8.04 -1.60
C ASP A 99 -20.77 -8.29 -0.20
N PHE A 100 -21.06 -7.34 0.69
CA PHE A 100 -20.74 -7.39 2.11
C PHE A 100 -21.99 -7.07 2.94
N PRO A 101 -22.27 -7.84 4.01
CA PRO A 101 -23.26 -7.46 5.00
C PRO A 101 -22.99 -6.05 5.52
N ASP A 102 -24.04 -5.29 5.81
CA ASP A 102 -23.85 -3.96 6.40
C ASP A 102 -23.37 -4.13 7.86
N PRO A 103 -22.14 -3.71 8.21
CA PRO A 103 -21.66 -3.85 9.57
C PRO A 103 -22.45 -3.00 10.58
N ALA A 104 -23.24 -2.02 10.12
CA ALA A 104 -24.09 -1.20 10.97
C ALA A 104 -25.49 -1.79 11.21
N SER A 105 -25.90 -2.88 10.53
CA SER A 105 -27.27 -3.40 10.66
C SER A 105 -27.50 -4.17 11.96
N ASN A 106 -26.45 -4.70 12.57
CA ASN A 106 -26.52 -5.56 13.75
C ASN A 106 -25.67 -4.97 14.89
N ASN A 107 -26.08 -5.15 16.14
CA ASN A 107 -25.31 -4.74 17.34
C ASN A 107 -24.07 -5.64 17.62
N ASP A 108 -23.48 -6.21 16.58
CA ASP A 108 -22.28 -7.03 16.70
C ASP A 108 -21.04 -6.12 16.73
N SER A 109 -20.38 -6.07 17.89
CA SER A 109 -19.20 -5.24 18.13
C SER A 109 -18.01 -5.58 17.24
N GLN A 110 -17.97 -6.77 16.63
CA GLN A 110 -16.90 -7.21 15.75
C GLN A 110 -17.26 -7.10 14.26
N ALA A 111 -18.48 -6.71 13.90
CA ALA A 111 -18.91 -6.67 12.50
C ALA A 111 -18.00 -5.79 11.63
N PHE A 112 -17.64 -4.60 12.11
CA PHE A 112 -16.74 -3.69 11.40
C PHE A 112 -15.34 -4.29 11.20
N GLN A 113 -14.79 -4.97 12.20
CA GLN A 113 -13.48 -5.61 12.11
C GLN A 113 -13.49 -6.75 11.09
N ARG A 114 -14.52 -7.59 11.10
CA ARG A 114 -14.66 -8.68 10.12
C ARG A 114 -14.83 -8.15 8.70
N THR A 115 -15.68 -7.13 8.50
CA THR A 115 -15.82 -6.47 7.20
C THR A 115 -14.49 -5.86 6.73
N ALA A 116 -13.73 -5.21 7.62
CA ALA A 116 -12.43 -4.66 7.28
C ALA A 116 -11.40 -5.73 6.90
N GLN A 117 -11.39 -6.88 7.60
CA GLN A 117 -10.53 -8.02 7.26
C GLN A 117 -10.89 -8.62 5.91
N GLU A 118 -12.17 -8.90 5.66
CA GLU A 118 -12.62 -9.44 4.37
C GLU A 118 -12.35 -8.47 3.21
N LEU A 119 -12.56 -7.16 3.43
CA LEU A 119 -12.18 -6.12 2.46
C LEU A 119 -10.68 -6.12 2.20
N SER A 120 -9.86 -6.21 3.25
CA SER A 120 -8.39 -6.26 3.11
C SER A 120 -7.94 -7.43 2.26
N GLU A 121 -8.49 -8.62 2.49
CA GLU A 121 -8.15 -9.82 1.69
C GLU A 121 -8.61 -9.68 0.23
N ARG A 122 -9.83 -9.19 -0.02
CA ARG A 122 -10.34 -8.98 -1.38
C ARG A 122 -9.56 -7.90 -2.14
N ILE A 123 -9.23 -6.79 -1.49
CA ILE A 123 -8.41 -5.71 -2.06
C ILE A 123 -7.03 -6.24 -2.41
N ARG A 124 -6.43 -7.04 -1.52
CA ARG A 124 -5.12 -7.64 -1.76
C ARG A 124 -5.13 -8.57 -2.97
N MET A 125 -6.12 -9.46 -3.06
CA MET A 125 -6.30 -10.34 -4.22
C MET A 125 -6.55 -9.57 -5.50
N PHE A 126 -7.40 -8.54 -5.45
CA PHE A 126 -7.67 -7.65 -6.58
C PHE A 126 -6.38 -6.99 -7.08
N LEU A 127 -5.61 -6.39 -6.18
CA LEU A 127 -4.34 -5.75 -6.52
C LEU A 127 -3.34 -6.75 -7.10
N LEU A 128 -3.22 -7.96 -6.54
CA LEU A 128 -2.36 -9.00 -7.11
C LEU A 128 -2.72 -9.33 -8.55
N ILE A 129 -4.02 -9.49 -8.85
CA ILE A 129 -4.50 -9.80 -10.21
C ILE A 129 -4.27 -8.63 -11.16
N GLN A 130 -4.58 -7.39 -10.73
CA GLN A 130 -4.41 -6.23 -11.60
C GLN A 130 -2.94 -5.92 -11.85
N ARG A 131 -2.07 -6.05 -10.83
CA ARG A 131 -0.63 -5.92 -10.99
C ARG A 131 -0.08 -6.96 -11.95
N LYS A 132 -0.52 -8.23 -11.84
CA LYS A 132 -0.17 -9.28 -12.81
C LYS A 132 -0.60 -8.93 -14.25
N ARG A 133 -1.81 -8.38 -14.45
CA ARG A 133 -2.31 -7.95 -15.76
C ARG A 133 -1.59 -6.72 -16.31
N ALA A 134 -1.15 -5.81 -15.43
CA ALA A 134 -0.39 -4.62 -15.76
C ALA A 134 1.12 -4.89 -15.96
N GLY A 135 1.57 -6.15 -15.82
CA GLY A 135 2.99 -6.50 -15.89
C GLY A 135 3.82 -6.02 -14.69
N GLN A 136 3.17 -5.64 -13.58
CA GLN A 136 3.82 -5.20 -12.35
C GLN A 136 4.20 -6.39 -11.45
N ALA A 137 5.40 -6.27 -10.88
CA ALA A 137 6.06 -7.09 -9.88
C ALA A 137 5.18 -7.92 -8.92
N HIS A 138 5.37 -9.24 -8.89
CA HIS A 138 4.60 -10.18 -8.05
C HIS A 138 5.04 -10.10 -6.57
N LEU A 139 4.12 -9.76 -5.65
CA LEU A 139 4.22 -10.15 -4.24
C LEU A 139 4.06 -11.68 -4.17
N PHE A 140 5.03 -12.37 -3.57
CA PHE A 140 5.17 -13.83 -3.64
C PHE A 140 3.93 -14.60 -3.19
N ASN A 141 3.59 -15.68 -3.92
CA ASN A 141 2.52 -16.61 -3.54
C ASN A 141 3.06 -17.87 -2.85
N ARG A 142 4.39 -18.07 -2.81
CA ARG A 142 5.03 -19.28 -2.26
C ARG A 142 6.31 -18.92 -1.47
N PRO A 143 6.55 -19.48 -0.27
CA PRO A 143 7.71 -19.15 0.55
C PRO A 143 9.07 -19.34 -0.13
N GLU A 144 9.22 -20.39 -0.95
CA GLU A 144 10.45 -20.69 -1.69
C GLU A 144 10.89 -19.59 -2.65
N GLU A 145 9.94 -18.80 -3.19
CA GLU A 145 10.25 -17.68 -4.07
C GLU A 145 10.89 -16.53 -3.29
N LEU A 146 10.35 -16.23 -2.10
CA LEU A 146 10.94 -15.27 -1.17
C LEU A 146 12.37 -15.69 -0.81
N PHE A 147 12.55 -16.93 -0.36
CA PHE A 147 13.87 -17.42 0.05
C PHE A 147 14.87 -17.42 -1.10
N LYS A 148 14.44 -17.75 -2.33
CA LYS A 148 15.30 -17.65 -3.52
C LYS A 148 15.74 -16.22 -3.83
N VAL A 149 14.89 -15.24 -3.57
CA VAL A 149 15.24 -13.82 -3.72
C VAL A 149 16.17 -13.35 -2.60
N LEU A 150 15.91 -13.75 -1.36
CA LEU A 150 16.72 -13.37 -0.20
C LEU A 150 18.04 -14.15 -0.10
N ALA A 151 18.22 -15.26 -0.83
CA ALA A 151 19.45 -16.05 -0.80
C ALA A 151 20.69 -15.33 -1.39
N ASP A 152 20.51 -14.21 -2.09
CA ASP A 152 21.63 -13.38 -2.52
C ASP A 152 22.09 -12.47 -1.38
N PRO A 153 23.39 -12.45 -1.02
CA PRO A 153 23.89 -11.70 0.12
C PRO A 153 23.61 -10.20 0.05
N LEU A 154 23.75 -9.58 -1.13
CA LEU A 154 23.56 -8.14 -1.28
C LEU A 154 22.08 -7.75 -1.14
N ARG A 155 21.18 -8.55 -1.73
CA ARG A 155 19.73 -8.36 -1.55
C ARG A 155 19.32 -8.51 -0.09
N LEU A 156 19.83 -9.53 0.61
CA LEU A 156 19.54 -9.73 2.02
C LEU A 156 20.01 -8.54 2.87
N THR A 157 21.25 -8.09 2.67
CA THR A 157 21.81 -6.93 3.35
C THR A 157 20.95 -5.68 3.12
N MET A 158 20.59 -5.36 1.87
CA MET A 158 19.74 -4.21 1.58
C MET A 158 18.35 -4.31 2.21
N ILE A 159 17.75 -5.50 2.24
CA ILE A 159 16.45 -5.73 2.90
C ILE A 159 16.56 -5.51 4.41
N CYS A 160 17.62 -6.02 5.06
CA CYS A 160 17.84 -5.81 6.50
C CYS A 160 18.13 -4.34 6.85
N ILE A 161 18.89 -3.63 5.99
CA ILE A 161 19.13 -2.18 6.14
C ILE A 161 17.81 -1.39 6.04
N LEU A 162 16.93 -1.76 5.12
CA LEU A 162 15.64 -1.09 4.91
C LEU A 162 14.58 -1.51 5.95
N ALA A 163 14.73 -2.67 6.59
CA ALA A 163 13.83 -3.12 7.65
C ALA A 163 13.98 -2.33 8.96
N SER A 164 15.17 -1.74 9.19
CA SER A 164 15.48 -0.98 10.41
C SER A 164 15.19 0.52 10.29
N GLY A 165 14.70 1.01 9.15
CA GLY A 165 14.51 2.44 8.88
C GLY A 165 13.26 2.75 8.05
N THR A 166 13.12 4.01 7.64
CA THR A 166 11.96 4.51 6.87
C THR A 166 12.17 4.33 5.36
N GLU A 167 13.01 5.17 4.75
CA GLU A 167 13.37 5.12 3.32
C GLU A 167 14.84 5.49 3.19
N ARG A 168 15.56 4.93 2.20
CA ARG A 168 16.97 5.28 1.92
C ARG A 168 17.20 5.50 0.44
N CYS A 169 18.09 6.43 0.08
CA CYS A 169 18.45 6.63 -1.33
C CYS A 169 19.37 5.52 -1.83
N VAL A 170 19.49 5.42 -3.17
CA VAL A 170 20.49 4.55 -3.81
C VAL A 170 21.92 4.90 -3.34
N CYS A 171 22.21 6.19 -3.12
CA CYS A 171 23.50 6.67 -2.61
C CYS A 171 23.85 6.05 -1.25
N ASP A 172 22.96 6.15 -0.27
CA ASP A 172 23.14 5.59 1.06
C ASP A 172 23.36 4.08 1.00
N LEU A 173 22.61 3.39 0.14
CA LEU A 173 22.74 1.93 0.00
C LEU A 173 24.07 1.54 -0.66
N VAL A 174 24.59 2.33 -1.59
CA VAL A 174 25.93 2.16 -2.15
C VAL A 174 26.99 2.32 -1.08
N GLU A 175 26.88 3.35 -0.26
CA GLU A 175 27.80 3.61 0.85
C GLU A 175 27.77 2.48 1.89
N LEU A 176 26.58 2.14 2.39
CA LEU A 176 26.39 1.10 3.40
C LEU A 176 26.79 -0.29 2.92
N THR A 177 26.55 -0.62 1.65
CA THR A 177 26.89 -1.96 1.13
C THR A 177 28.33 -2.06 0.63
N GLY A 178 29.01 -0.92 0.42
CA GLY A 178 30.33 -0.85 -0.21
C GLY A 178 30.35 -1.36 -1.67
N MET A 179 29.18 -1.49 -2.31
CA MET A 179 29.04 -2.03 -3.66
C MET A 179 28.86 -0.92 -4.68
N SER A 180 29.22 -1.19 -5.95
CA SER A 180 29.02 -0.20 -7.01
C SER A 180 27.55 0.12 -7.25
N GLN A 181 27.25 1.38 -7.61
CA GLN A 181 25.89 1.84 -7.92
C GLN A 181 25.17 0.98 -8.97
N PRO A 182 25.79 0.58 -10.11
CA PRO A 182 25.10 -0.28 -11.07
C PRO A 182 24.67 -1.62 -10.49
N LYS A 183 25.47 -2.19 -9.58
CA LYS A 183 25.16 -3.45 -8.90
C LYS A 183 23.99 -3.25 -7.93
N VAL A 184 24.08 -2.25 -7.06
CA VAL A 184 23.02 -1.89 -6.10
C VAL A 184 21.70 -1.61 -6.83
N SER A 185 21.69 -0.73 -7.83
CA SER A 185 20.49 -0.41 -8.61
C SER A 185 19.88 -1.62 -9.29
N ARG A 186 20.69 -2.55 -9.83
CA ARG A 186 20.19 -3.79 -10.43
C ARG A 186 19.47 -4.67 -9.42
N HIS A 187 20.04 -4.84 -8.23
CA HIS A 187 19.42 -5.64 -7.18
C HIS A 187 18.18 -4.95 -6.58
N LEU A 188 18.18 -3.62 -6.45
CA LEU A 188 17.00 -2.85 -6.02
C LEU A 188 15.85 -2.93 -7.01
N ALA A 189 16.15 -2.79 -8.31
CA ALA A 189 15.17 -3.01 -9.37
C ALA A 189 14.57 -4.42 -9.26
N GLN A 190 15.42 -5.44 -9.10
CA GLN A 190 14.94 -6.80 -8.93
C GLN A 190 14.08 -6.97 -7.67
N LEU A 191 14.48 -6.44 -6.52
CA LEU A 191 13.69 -6.51 -5.28
C LEU A 191 12.34 -5.80 -5.41
N ARG A 192 12.29 -4.68 -6.12
CA ARG A 192 11.05 -3.99 -6.49
C ARG A 192 10.22 -4.84 -7.46
N ASP A 193 10.85 -5.49 -8.44
CA ASP A 193 10.21 -6.41 -9.40
C ASP A 193 9.63 -7.67 -8.72
N TYR A 194 10.06 -7.97 -7.49
CA TYR A 194 9.48 -8.98 -6.61
C TYR A 194 8.53 -8.40 -5.54
N GLY A 195 8.20 -7.11 -5.61
CA GLY A 195 7.28 -6.44 -4.70
C GLY A 195 7.77 -6.32 -3.26
N LEU A 196 9.05 -6.60 -2.97
CA LEU A 196 9.64 -6.46 -1.63
C LEU A 196 9.88 -5.00 -1.26
N LEU A 197 10.17 -4.18 -2.26
CA LEU A 197 10.46 -2.76 -2.11
C LEU A 197 9.46 -1.92 -2.89
N LEU A 198 9.22 -0.71 -2.39
CA LEU A 198 8.61 0.38 -3.11
C LEU A 198 9.65 1.48 -3.33
N ASP A 199 9.52 2.23 -4.42
CA ASP A 199 10.36 3.39 -4.70
C ASP A 199 9.56 4.70 -4.75
N ARG A 200 10.19 5.78 -4.30
CA ARG A 200 9.70 7.15 -4.37
C ARG A 200 10.75 8.01 -5.05
N LYS A 201 10.36 8.74 -6.09
CA LYS A 201 11.22 9.75 -6.73
C LYS A 201 11.05 11.08 -6.02
N ASP A 202 12.15 11.70 -5.63
CA ASP A 202 12.17 13.02 -5.02
C ASP A 202 13.27 13.86 -5.68
N GLN A 203 12.84 14.80 -6.53
CA GLN A 203 13.68 15.61 -7.39
C GLN A 203 14.70 14.77 -8.18
N ARG A 204 15.95 14.71 -7.71
CA ARG A 204 17.08 14.04 -8.36
C ARG A 204 17.34 12.62 -7.83
N TRP A 205 16.68 12.22 -6.75
CA TRP A 205 16.98 11.00 -6.01
C TRP A 205 15.82 10.00 -6.05
N VAL A 206 16.17 8.72 -5.99
CA VAL A 206 15.22 7.62 -5.84
C VAL A 206 15.43 7.01 -4.48
N TYR A 207 14.39 7.02 -3.66
CA TYR A 207 14.35 6.43 -2.34
C TYR A 207 13.65 5.09 -2.39
N TYR A 208 14.16 4.13 -1.65
CA TYR A 208 13.59 2.80 -1.50
C TYR A 208 13.15 2.57 -0.06
N ARG A 209 12.05 1.86 0.09
CA ARG A 209 11.57 1.38 1.38
C ARG A 209 11.00 -0.01 1.27
N LEU A 210 10.93 -0.69 2.40
CA LEU A 210 10.29 -1.99 2.50
C LEU A 210 8.79 -1.84 2.24
N ASN A 211 8.21 -2.76 1.46
CA ASN A 211 6.81 -2.69 1.11
C ASN A 211 5.93 -2.94 2.37
N PRO A 212 5.13 -1.96 2.84
CA PRO A 212 4.27 -2.15 4.01
C PRO A 212 3.16 -3.18 3.74
N ALA A 213 2.88 -3.48 2.46
CA ALA A 213 1.94 -4.48 2.00
C ALA A 213 2.47 -5.92 2.07
N LEU A 214 3.66 -6.16 2.64
CA LEU A 214 4.14 -7.53 2.80
C LEU A 214 3.24 -8.34 3.75
N PRO A 215 3.03 -9.64 3.50
CA PRO A 215 2.37 -10.53 4.44
C PRO A 215 3.07 -10.53 5.80
N ASP A 216 2.31 -10.64 6.90
CA ASP A 216 2.86 -10.55 8.26
C ASP A 216 3.93 -11.59 8.54
N TRP A 217 3.79 -12.79 7.98
CA TRP A 217 4.82 -13.83 8.10
C TRP A 217 6.14 -13.41 7.44
N MET A 218 6.10 -12.69 6.30
CA MET A 218 7.32 -12.19 5.65
C MET A 218 7.96 -11.08 6.47
N LYS A 219 7.15 -10.14 6.97
CA LYS A 219 7.63 -9.08 7.87
C LYS A 219 8.32 -9.68 9.10
N LYS A 220 7.72 -10.69 9.73
CA LYS A 220 8.30 -11.40 10.87
C LYS A 220 9.62 -12.09 10.52
N VAL A 221 9.70 -12.76 9.36
CA VAL A 221 10.95 -13.40 8.91
C VAL A 221 12.04 -12.36 8.66
N ILE A 222 11.73 -11.27 7.96
CA ILE A 222 12.68 -10.19 7.69
C ILE A 222 13.14 -9.52 8.99
N ALA A 223 12.20 -9.19 9.88
CA ALA A 223 12.48 -8.57 11.18
C ALA A 223 13.37 -9.49 12.02
N ALA A 224 12.99 -10.76 12.20
CA ALA A 224 13.81 -11.72 12.93
C ALA A 224 15.21 -11.87 12.30
N THR A 225 15.29 -11.90 10.97
CA THR A 225 16.60 -11.97 10.30
C THR A 225 17.45 -10.74 10.59
N ALA A 226 16.88 -9.53 10.53
CA ALA A 226 17.59 -8.30 10.85
C ALA A 226 17.99 -8.22 12.34
N ASP A 227 17.08 -8.56 13.25
CA ASP A 227 17.28 -8.50 14.71
C ASP A 227 18.38 -9.46 15.19
N TYR A 228 18.42 -10.68 14.63
CA TYR A 228 19.43 -11.68 14.99
C TYR A 228 20.72 -11.57 14.16
N ASN A 229 20.80 -10.66 13.19
CA ASN A 229 21.99 -10.44 12.36
C ASN A 229 22.27 -8.94 12.17
N PRO A 230 22.53 -8.18 13.25
CA PRO A 230 22.69 -6.73 13.20
C PRO A 230 23.84 -6.28 12.27
N GLN A 231 24.86 -7.12 12.07
CA GLN A 231 25.95 -6.90 11.12
C GLN A 231 25.49 -6.68 9.67
N LEU A 232 24.29 -7.18 9.30
CA LEU A 232 23.70 -6.95 7.98
C LEU A 232 23.05 -5.57 7.86
N ALA A 233 22.55 -5.01 8.96
CA ALA A 233 22.02 -3.65 9.02
C ALA A 233 23.13 -2.60 9.22
N VAL A 234 24.27 -3.02 9.76
CA VAL A 234 25.44 -2.19 10.09
C VAL A 234 26.63 -2.65 9.25
N ALA A 235 26.54 -2.50 7.93
CA ALA A 235 27.68 -2.76 7.06
C ALA A 235 28.60 -1.51 7.02
N GLN A 236 29.73 -1.64 7.73
CA GLN A 236 30.96 -0.83 7.78
C GLN A 236 30.86 0.69 8.05
N HIS A 237 31.21 1.06 9.29
CA HIS A 237 31.62 2.42 9.65
C HIS A 237 32.84 2.88 8.85
N SER A 238 32.73 4.00 8.15
CA SER A 238 33.71 5.09 8.26
C SER A 238 32.97 6.41 8.33
N ALA A 239 33.39 7.25 9.27
CA ALA A 239 32.71 8.45 9.70
C ALA A 239 32.59 9.52 8.59
N CYS A 240 31.43 10.19 8.55
CA CYS A 240 31.42 11.64 8.44
C CYS A 240 30.28 12.22 9.29
N VAL A 241 30.60 12.46 10.56
CA VAL A 241 29.97 13.55 11.30
C VAL A 241 30.61 14.84 10.79
N THR A 242 29.75 15.76 10.33
CA THR A 242 29.90 17.21 10.18
C THR A 242 30.84 17.81 9.13
N ASN A 243 30.25 18.67 8.29
CA ASN A 243 30.67 20.02 7.81
C ASN A 243 30.37 20.15 6.29
N ALA A 244 29.86 21.24 5.73
CA ALA A 244 29.43 22.54 6.21
C ALA A 244 28.59 23.19 5.08
N THR A 245 27.62 24.03 5.40
CA THR A 245 27.17 25.10 4.51
C THR A 245 28.10 26.31 4.73
N PRO A 246 28.84 26.79 3.72
CA PRO A 246 29.34 28.15 3.72
C PRO A 246 28.38 29.08 2.97
N GLU A 247 28.36 30.32 3.44
CA GLU A 247 28.04 31.56 2.72
C GLU A 247 26.56 31.93 2.52
N GLU A 248 26.14 32.96 3.29
CA GLU A 248 25.66 34.22 2.72
C GLU A 248 25.82 35.35 3.78
N GLU A 249 26.98 36.00 3.77
CA GLU A 249 27.13 37.42 4.14
C GLU A 249 27.17 38.21 2.83
N VAL A 250 26.11 38.98 2.52
CA VAL A 250 26.16 40.34 1.95
C VAL A 250 24.93 41.10 2.44
#